data_AF-A0A968NKU1-F1
#
_entry.id   AF-A0A968NKU1-F1
#
_cell.length_a   1.000
_cell.length_b   1.000
_cell.length_c   1.000
_cell.angle_alpha   90.00
_cell.angle_beta   90.00
_cell.angle_gamma   90.00
#
_symmetry.space_group_name_H-M   'P 1'
#
loop_
_entity.id
_entity.type
_entity.pdbx_description
1 polymer ?
#
loop_
_entity_poly.entity_id
_entity_poly.type
_entity_poly.pdbx_seq_one_letter_code
_entity_poly.pdbx_strand_id
1 'polypeptide(L)'
;MSQLLYPTINLFLYDLRNGLGQSPKDIEQNRSRFKSRFPESIQNILFELDHDLEVEYVELLGNQRIEKFYDTNSLYEGYYYPVRLGDTYGLLLDCSVNNKTYHYSANSFAKIKSEINLRLNHQSANIGQTWLLTASLSDNANSNPEAVAKECYQALMPSGNWEKDLRGKEILFLERYLNYGSIVY
;
A
#
# COMPACT_ATOMS: atom_id res chain seq x y z
N MET A 1 -19.43 -2.29 -16.70
CA MET A 1 -19.14 -2.26 -15.25
C MET A 1 -18.11 -3.32 -14.97
N SER A 2 -16.95 -2.93 -14.47
CA SER A 2 -15.90 -3.86 -14.05
C SER A 2 -16.42 -4.88 -13.02
N GLN A 3 -16.08 -6.15 -13.20
CA GLN A 3 -16.37 -7.24 -12.27
C GLN A 3 -15.05 -7.76 -11.71
N LEU A 4 -14.63 -7.13 -10.61
CA LEU A 4 -13.38 -7.40 -9.92
C LEU A 4 -13.59 -8.41 -8.81
N LEU A 5 -12.74 -9.42 -8.76
CA LEU A 5 -12.63 -10.32 -7.62
C LEU A 5 -11.44 -9.87 -6.78
N TYR A 6 -11.67 -9.82 -5.46
CA TYR A 6 -10.66 -9.52 -4.45
C TYR A 6 -9.80 -8.26 -4.74
N PRO A 7 -10.42 -7.09 -5.00
CA PRO A 7 -9.70 -5.83 -5.15
C PRO A 7 -8.84 -5.54 -3.92
N THR A 8 -7.57 -5.25 -4.18
CA THR A 8 -6.52 -5.07 -3.17
C THR A 8 -5.65 -3.87 -3.55
N ILE A 9 -5.33 -3.04 -2.57
CA ILE A 9 -4.36 -1.95 -2.69
C ILE A 9 -3.14 -2.28 -1.84
N ASN A 10 -1.97 -2.25 -2.47
CA ASN A 10 -0.68 -2.24 -1.81
C ASN A 10 -0.15 -0.81 -1.86
N LEU A 11 -0.15 -0.12 -0.72
CA LEU A 11 0.40 1.22 -0.58
C LEU A 11 1.83 1.13 -0.06
N PHE A 12 2.79 1.54 -0.88
CA PHE A 12 4.18 1.72 -0.48
C PHE A 12 4.39 3.19 -0.09
N LEU A 13 4.88 3.44 1.11
CA LEU A 13 5.19 4.77 1.65
C LEU A 13 6.67 4.84 2.02
N TYR A 14 7.28 5.98 1.74
CA TYR A 14 8.67 6.24 2.05
C TYR A 14 8.80 7.53 2.85
N ASP A 15 9.40 7.43 4.04
CA ASP A 15 9.69 8.57 4.88
C ASP A 15 11.17 8.74 5.14
N LEU A 16 11.66 9.96 5.05
CA LEU A 16 13.02 10.26 5.47
C LEU A 16 13.18 9.93 6.96
N ARG A 17 14.16 9.09 7.29
CA ARG A 17 14.61 8.84 8.66
C ARG A 17 15.72 9.82 9.02
N ASN A 18 16.79 9.83 8.24
CA ASN A 18 17.97 10.66 8.45
C ASN A 18 18.31 11.47 7.19
N GLY A 19 18.14 12.78 7.24
CA GLY A 19 18.61 13.68 6.19
C GLY A 19 20.02 14.20 6.45
N LEU A 20 20.73 14.54 5.36
CA LEU A 20 22.04 15.17 5.46
C LEU A 20 21.92 16.55 6.12
N GLY A 21 22.67 16.79 7.19
CA GLY A 21 22.64 18.04 7.95
C GLY A 21 21.47 18.20 8.92
N GLN A 22 20.66 17.16 9.14
CA GLN A 22 19.58 17.21 10.14
C GLN A 22 20.13 17.18 11.57
N SER A 23 19.50 17.96 12.45
CA SER A 23 19.78 17.90 13.88
C SER A 23 19.15 16.64 14.50
N PRO A 24 19.61 16.22 15.70
CA PRO A 24 18.96 15.11 16.43
C PRO A 24 17.46 15.34 16.66
N LYS A 25 17.03 16.60 16.79
CA LYS A 25 15.62 16.97 16.94
C LYS A 25 14.83 16.69 15.66
N ASP A 26 15.39 16.99 14.49
CA ASP A 26 14.72 16.74 13.21
C ASP A 26 14.59 15.24 12.94
N ILE A 27 15.63 14.46 13.29
CA ILE A 27 15.61 13.00 13.20
C ILE A 27 14.51 12.42 14.11
N GLU A 28 14.39 12.91 15.35
CA GLU A 28 13.34 12.45 16.25
C GLU A 28 11.93 12.85 15.76
N GLN A 29 11.79 14.02 15.15
CA GLN A 29 10.52 14.43 14.52
C GLN A 29 10.14 13.48 13.36
N ASN A 30 11.09 13.12 12.50
CA ASN A 30 10.88 12.12 11.45
C ASN A 30 10.40 10.78 12.03
N ARG A 31 11.11 10.30 13.06
CA ARG A 31 10.84 9.04 13.76
C ARG A 31 9.44 9.05 14.39
N SER A 32 9.12 10.10 15.14
CA SER A 32 7.82 10.29 15.78
C SER A 32 6.68 10.37 14.76
N ARG A 33 6.89 11.06 13.63
CA ARG A 33 5.90 11.16 12.56
C ARG A 33 5.61 9.80 11.93
N PHE A 34 6.65 9.04 11.58
CA PHE A 34 6.49 7.68 11.03
C PHE A 34 5.72 6.79 12.01
N LYS A 35 6.10 6.80 13.29
CA LYS A 35 5.44 6.04 14.37
C LYS A 35 3.95 6.37 14.51
N SER A 36 3.57 7.63 14.36
CA SER A 36 2.18 8.09 14.59
C SER A 36 1.14 7.53 13.60
N ARG A 37 1.56 6.84 12.54
CA ARG A 37 0.65 6.18 11.58
C ARG A 37 0.21 4.79 11.98
N PHE A 38 0.83 4.21 13.00
CA PHE A 38 0.58 2.85 13.40
C PHE A 38 -0.40 2.79 14.59
N PRO A 39 -1.17 1.71 14.74
CA PRO A 39 -1.88 1.42 15.98
C PRO A 39 -0.93 1.33 17.18
N GLU A 40 -1.46 1.56 18.38
CA GLU A 40 -0.68 1.56 19.63
C GLU A 40 0.11 0.25 19.85
N SER A 41 -0.46 -0.89 19.42
CA SER A 41 0.20 -2.21 19.49
C SER A 41 1.56 -2.22 18.78
N ILE A 42 1.63 -1.66 17.58
CA ILE A 42 2.85 -1.57 16.79
C ILE A 42 3.77 -0.46 17.31
N GLN A 43 3.21 0.68 17.70
CA GLN A 43 3.97 1.86 18.13
C GLN A 43 4.98 1.55 19.24
N ASN A 44 4.66 0.61 20.13
CA ASN A 44 5.51 0.24 21.25
C ASN A 44 6.75 -0.58 20.84
N ILE A 45 6.64 -1.37 19.77
CA ILE A 45 7.69 -2.31 19.33
C ILE A 45 8.47 -1.85 18.10
N LEU A 46 7.94 -0.87 17.34
CA LEU A 46 8.41 -0.46 16.00
C LEU A 46 9.91 -0.15 15.89
N PHE A 47 10.56 0.19 17.00
CA PHE A 47 11.90 0.77 17.02
C PHE A 47 12.89 0.02 17.90
N GLU A 48 12.49 -1.12 18.45
CA GLU A 48 13.35 -1.99 19.28
C GLU A 48 14.53 -2.58 18.51
N LEU A 49 14.44 -2.64 17.18
CA LEU A 49 15.49 -3.15 16.30
C LEU A 49 16.18 -2.04 15.49
N ASP A 50 15.79 -0.78 15.68
CA ASP A 50 16.36 0.34 14.93
C ASP A 50 17.52 1.00 15.69
N HIS A 51 18.59 0.23 15.86
CA HIS A 51 19.79 0.64 16.60
C HIS A 51 21.06 0.64 15.74
N ASP A 52 21.18 -0.29 14.77
CA ASP A 52 22.41 -0.45 13.99
C ASP A 52 22.42 0.45 12.74
N LEU A 53 23.15 1.58 12.82
CA LEU A 53 23.23 2.57 11.74
C LEU A 53 23.85 2.03 10.44
N GLU A 54 24.65 0.96 10.50
CA GLU A 54 25.36 0.39 9.35
C GLU A 54 24.56 -0.63 8.54
N VAL A 55 23.40 -1.07 9.05
CA VAL A 55 22.57 -2.05 8.35
C VAL A 55 21.70 -1.34 7.30
N GLU A 56 21.76 -1.84 6.06
CA GLU A 56 21.00 -1.30 4.92
C GLU A 56 19.50 -1.64 4.99
N TYR A 57 19.14 -2.79 5.57
CA TYR A 57 17.77 -3.29 5.64
C TYR A 57 17.42 -3.81 7.03
N VAL A 58 16.35 -3.29 7.63
CA VAL A 58 15.82 -3.79 8.92
C VAL A 58 14.32 -3.96 8.84
N GLU A 59 13.83 -5.14 9.24
CA GLU A 59 12.41 -5.37 9.49
C GLU A 59 12.06 -4.84 10.89
N LEU A 60 11.21 -3.81 10.94
CA LEU A 60 10.98 -3.06 12.19
C LEU A 60 10.13 -3.83 13.22
N LEU A 61 9.42 -4.88 12.79
CA LEU A 61 8.67 -5.78 13.69
C LEU A 61 9.43 -7.09 13.98
N GLY A 62 10.71 -7.18 13.61
CA GLY A 62 11.53 -8.37 13.84
C GLY A 62 10.91 -9.65 13.30
N ASN A 63 10.93 -10.71 14.10
CA ASN A 63 10.40 -12.03 13.70
C ASN A 63 8.90 -12.02 13.39
N GLN A 64 8.14 -11.06 13.92
CA GLN A 64 6.72 -10.94 13.59
C GLN A 64 6.53 -10.46 12.15
N ARG A 65 7.47 -9.64 11.64
CA ARG A 65 7.54 -9.04 10.29
C ARG A 65 6.36 -8.12 9.99
N ILE A 66 5.13 -8.62 10.09
CA ILE A 66 3.87 -7.94 9.76
C ILE A 66 2.92 -7.86 10.97
N GLU A 67 2.15 -6.79 11.05
CA GLU A 67 0.96 -6.72 11.91
C GLU A 67 -0.28 -6.82 11.03
N LYS A 68 -1.05 -7.91 11.19
CA LYS A 68 -2.30 -8.09 10.45
C LYS A 68 -3.43 -7.32 11.09
N PHE A 69 -4.32 -6.82 10.25
CA PHE A 69 -5.64 -6.41 10.68
C PHE A 69 -6.67 -7.22 9.90
N TYR A 70 -7.47 -7.97 10.64
CA TYR A 70 -8.70 -8.55 10.14
C TYR A 70 -9.66 -8.49 11.32
N ASP A 71 -10.84 -7.95 11.09
CA ASP A 71 -11.93 -8.08 12.06
C ASP A 71 -12.94 -9.02 11.44
N THR A 72 -13.42 -9.98 12.22
CA THR A 72 -14.50 -10.91 11.85
C THR A 72 -15.75 -10.18 11.33
N ASN A 73 -15.93 -8.91 11.69
CA ASN A 73 -17.01 -8.04 11.21
C ASN A 73 -16.54 -6.90 10.27
N SER A 74 -15.25 -6.82 9.93
CA SER A 74 -14.72 -5.78 9.03
C SER A 74 -14.91 -6.18 7.57
N LEU A 75 -15.25 -5.17 6.76
CA LEU A 75 -15.31 -5.26 5.31
C LEU A 75 -13.92 -5.43 4.67
N TYR A 76 -12.86 -5.10 5.40
CA TYR A 76 -11.49 -5.07 4.92
C TYR A 76 -10.54 -5.92 5.78
N GLU A 77 -9.55 -6.50 5.13
CA GLU A 77 -8.42 -7.23 5.72
C GLU A 77 -7.10 -6.72 5.13
N GLY A 78 -6.00 -6.93 5.84
CA GLY A 78 -4.69 -6.51 5.36
C GLY A 78 -3.61 -6.57 6.45
N TYR A 79 -2.49 -5.88 6.22
CA TYR A 79 -1.40 -5.83 7.18
C TYR A 79 -0.48 -4.62 6.98
N TYR A 80 0.23 -4.27 8.05
CA TYR A 80 1.35 -3.33 8.05
C TYR A 80 2.66 -4.10 7.95
N TYR A 81 3.56 -3.66 7.07
CA TYR A 81 4.92 -4.16 6.95
C TYR A 81 5.93 -3.00 6.96
N PRO A 82 6.34 -2.53 8.15
CA PRO A 82 7.30 -1.44 8.27
C PRO A 82 8.75 -1.94 8.22
N VAL A 83 9.58 -1.22 7.50
CA VAL A 83 11.01 -1.52 7.32
C VAL A 83 11.84 -0.24 7.42
N ARG A 84 13.13 -0.38 7.68
CA ARG A 84 14.14 0.65 7.42
C ARG A 84 14.96 0.24 6.21
N LEU A 85 15.12 1.18 5.28
CA LEU A 85 15.94 1.10 4.08
C LEU A 85 16.99 2.21 4.17
N GLY A 86 18.16 1.90 4.73
CA GLY A 86 19.23 2.88 4.98
C GLY A 86 18.78 4.08 5.81
N ASP A 87 18.67 5.23 5.15
CA ASP A 87 18.27 6.53 5.69
C ASP A 87 16.77 6.83 5.57
N THR A 88 15.98 5.85 5.15
CA THR A 88 14.55 5.94 4.87
C THR A 88 13.77 4.89 5.65
N TYR A 89 12.59 5.24 6.15
CA TYR A 89 11.59 4.28 6.60
C TYR A 89 10.67 3.93 5.43
N GLY A 90 10.44 2.63 5.23
CA GLY A 90 9.47 2.10 4.30
C GLY A 90 8.26 1.55 5.06
N LEU A 91 7.07 1.71 4.49
CA LEU A 91 5.87 1.01 4.93
C LEU A 91 5.14 0.45 3.71
N LEU A 92 4.95 -0.87 3.70
CA LEU A 92 3.90 -1.49 2.89
C LEU A 92 2.64 -1.65 3.74
N LEU A 93 1.57 -1.00 3.33
CA LEU A 93 0.23 -1.19 3.87
C LEU A 93 -0.62 -1.89 2.80
N ASP A 94 -0.86 -3.18 3.01
CA ASP A 94 -1.78 -3.97 2.21
C ASP A 94 -3.20 -3.83 2.78
N CYS A 95 -4.18 -3.61 1.91
CA CYS A 95 -5.59 -3.58 2.26
C CYS A 95 -6.44 -4.14 1.12
N SER A 96 -7.27 -5.12 1.44
CA SER A 96 -8.17 -5.79 0.51
C SER A 96 -9.56 -5.91 1.11
N VAL A 97 -10.54 -6.24 0.27
CA VAL A 97 -11.87 -6.64 0.73
C VAL A 97 -11.82 -8.05 1.32
N ASN A 98 -12.56 -8.30 2.40
CA ASN A 98 -12.55 -9.60 3.08
C ASN A 98 -13.24 -10.71 2.24
N ASN A 99 -14.25 -10.37 1.44
CA ASN A 99 -14.95 -11.36 0.60
C ASN A 99 -14.27 -11.55 -0.76
N LYS A 100 -13.63 -12.70 -0.96
CA LYS A 100 -12.85 -13.00 -2.17
C LYS A 100 -13.69 -13.44 -3.38
N THR A 101 -14.95 -13.83 -3.14
CA THR A 101 -15.85 -14.39 -4.17
C THR A 101 -16.86 -13.37 -4.70
N TYR A 102 -17.10 -12.28 -3.96
CA TYR A 102 -18.03 -11.25 -4.38
C TYR A 102 -17.45 -10.42 -5.53
N HIS A 103 -18.31 -10.04 -6.48
CA HIS A 103 -17.92 -9.20 -7.61
C HIS A 103 -18.04 -7.72 -7.24
N TYR A 104 -16.90 -7.03 -7.21
CA TYR A 104 -16.82 -5.61 -6.91
C TYR A 104 -16.72 -4.78 -8.19
N SER A 105 -17.25 -3.55 -8.13
CA SER A 105 -16.98 -2.54 -9.15
C SER A 105 -15.65 -1.85 -8.90
N ALA A 106 -15.13 -1.12 -9.90
CA ALA A 106 -13.92 -0.31 -9.77
C ALA A 106 -13.98 0.70 -8.60
N ASN A 107 -15.18 1.18 -8.22
CA ASN A 107 -15.38 2.07 -7.09
C ASN A 107 -15.00 1.45 -5.73
N SER A 108 -14.82 0.13 -5.65
CA SER A 108 -14.24 -0.51 -4.46
C SER A 108 -12.85 0.02 -4.12
N PHE A 109 -12.02 0.34 -5.11
CA PHE A 109 -10.69 0.92 -4.88
C PHE A 109 -10.74 2.30 -4.20
N ALA A 110 -11.76 3.12 -4.50
CA ALA A 110 -11.97 4.38 -3.79
C ALA A 110 -12.23 4.14 -2.29
N LYS A 111 -13.04 3.12 -1.98
CA LYS A 111 -13.37 2.76 -0.58
C LYS A 111 -12.17 2.16 0.16
N ILE A 112 -11.40 1.29 -0.49
CA ILE A 112 -10.16 0.74 0.07
C ILE A 112 -9.15 1.86 0.34
N LYS A 113 -9.01 2.83 -0.58
CA LYS A 113 -8.17 4.02 -0.37
C LYS A 113 -8.63 4.85 0.83
N SER A 114 -9.93 5.04 1.01
CA SER A 114 -10.46 5.72 2.20
C SER A 114 -10.12 4.97 3.49
N GLU A 115 -10.25 3.64 3.50
CA GLU A 115 -9.86 2.80 4.64
C GLU A 115 -8.35 2.92 4.96
N ILE A 116 -7.51 2.85 3.93
CA ILE A 116 -6.05 3.06 4.07
C ILE A 116 -5.76 4.43 4.69
N ASN A 117 -6.42 5.50 4.21
CA ASN A 117 -6.21 6.84 4.75
C ASN A 117 -6.62 6.95 6.23
N LEU A 118 -7.72 6.31 6.62
CA LEU A 118 -8.14 6.25 8.02
C LEU A 118 -7.09 5.53 8.87
N ARG A 119 -6.60 4.38 8.39
CA ARG A 119 -5.55 3.59 9.06
C ARG A 119 -4.22 4.31 9.23
N LEU A 120 -3.94 5.28 8.37
CA LEU A 120 -2.73 6.10 8.41
C LEU A 120 -2.94 7.44 9.15
N ASN A 121 -4.08 7.61 9.84
CA ASN A 121 -4.44 8.87 10.50
C ASN A 121 -4.41 10.07 9.54
N HIS A 122 -4.77 9.85 8.28
CA HIS A 122 -4.74 10.82 7.18
C HIS A 122 -3.35 11.42 6.90
N GLN A 123 -2.28 10.77 7.33
CA GLN A 123 -0.92 11.23 7.08
C GLN A 123 -0.37 10.64 5.77
N SER A 124 0.28 11.50 4.99
CA SER A 124 1.03 11.10 3.79
C SER A 124 2.52 10.90 4.10
N ALA A 125 3.22 10.22 3.20
CA ALA A 125 4.69 10.18 3.17
C ALA A 125 5.32 11.58 2.95
N ASN A 126 6.60 11.80 3.34
CA ASN A 126 7.37 13.00 2.92
C ASN A 126 8.21 12.81 1.66
N ILE A 127 8.70 11.60 1.37
CA ILE A 127 9.52 11.37 0.17
C ILE A 127 8.62 11.02 -0.99
N GLY A 128 7.77 10.00 -0.81
CA GLY A 128 6.93 9.53 -1.89
C GLY A 128 6.07 8.35 -1.49
N GLN A 129 5.15 8.01 -2.39
CA GLN A 129 4.24 6.90 -2.21
C GLN A 129 3.84 6.30 -3.55
N THR A 130 3.60 4.99 -3.56
CA THR A 130 3.13 4.25 -4.74
C THR A 130 1.90 3.45 -4.37
N TRP A 131 0.85 3.59 -5.17
CA TRP A 131 -0.41 2.87 -5.00
C TRP A 131 -0.50 1.78 -6.06
N LEU A 132 -0.33 0.52 -5.66
CA LEU A 132 -0.46 -0.63 -6.55
C LEU A 132 -1.85 -1.25 -6.38
N LEU A 133 -2.62 -1.32 -7.47
CA LEU A 133 -3.96 -1.89 -7.49
C LEU A 133 -3.90 -3.27 -8.12
N THR A 134 -4.49 -4.26 -7.45
CA THR A 134 -4.59 -5.63 -7.94
C THR A 134 -6.01 -6.17 -7.76
N ALA A 135 -6.46 -7.00 -8.70
CA ALA A 135 -7.75 -7.68 -8.68
C ALA A 135 -7.74 -8.78 -9.75
N SER A 136 -8.54 -9.83 -9.57
CA SER A 136 -8.81 -10.78 -10.67
C SER A 136 -10.00 -10.27 -11.49
N LEU A 137 -9.94 -10.44 -12.80
CA LEU A 137 -11.11 -10.26 -13.66
C LEU A 137 -11.92 -11.56 -13.66
N SER A 138 -13.23 -11.47 -13.51
CA SER A 138 -14.10 -12.64 -13.73
C SER A 138 -14.04 -13.08 -15.20
N ASP A 139 -14.08 -14.39 -15.47
CA ASP A 139 -13.98 -15.06 -16.79
C ASP A 139 -15.07 -14.69 -17.82
N ASN A 140 -15.89 -13.69 -17.54
CA ASN A 140 -16.86 -13.16 -18.48
C ASN A 140 -16.12 -12.53 -19.67
N ALA A 141 -16.09 -13.28 -20.77
CA ALA A 141 -15.23 -13.16 -21.97
C ALA A 141 -15.20 -11.82 -22.73
N ASN A 142 -15.82 -10.76 -22.22
CA ASN A 142 -15.97 -9.46 -22.90
C ASN A 142 -15.38 -8.27 -22.13
N SER A 143 -14.69 -8.49 -21.00
CA SER A 143 -14.09 -7.39 -20.24
C SER A 143 -12.75 -6.99 -20.84
N ASN A 144 -12.71 -5.87 -21.58
CA ASN A 144 -11.44 -5.27 -22.04
C ASN A 144 -10.59 -4.88 -20.82
N PRO A 145 -9.43 -5.52 -20.56
CA PRO A 145 -8.63 -5.26 -19.37
C PRO A 145 -8.16 -3.80 -19.25
N GLU A 146 -7.92 -3.13 -20.37
CA GLU A 146 -7.53 -1.72 -20.40
C GLU A 146 -8.68 -0.79 -20.00
N ALA A 147 -9.91 -1.12 -20.44
CA ALA A 147 -11.09 -0.36 -20.01
C ALA A 147 -11.32 -0.51 -18.50
N VAL A 148 -11.18 -1.73 -17.97
CA VAL A 148 -11.26 -2.00 -16.53
C VAL A 148 -10.17 -1.23 -15.77
N ALA A 149 -8.94 -1.28 -16.24
CA ALA A 149 -7.83 -0.53 -15.66
C ALA A 149 -8.09 0.97 -15.58
N LYS A 150 -8.62 1.56 -16.66
CA LYS A 150 -9.00 2.97 -16.72
C LYS A 150 -10.12 3.30 -15.73
N GLU A 151 -11.14 2.44 -15.62
CA GLU A 151 -12.19 2.57 -14.59
C GLU A 151 -11.58 2.54 -13.17
N CYS A 152 -10.66 1.62 -12.88
CA CYS A 152 -9.98 1.49 -11.59
C CYS A 152 -9.12 2.72 -11.27
N TYR A 153 -8.36 3.21 -12.25
CA TYR A 153 -7.55 4.42 -12.11
C TYR A 153 -8.42 5.64 -11.80
N GLN A 154 -9.52 5.83 -12.54
CA GLN A 154 -10.45 6.93 -12.32
C GLN A 154 -11.15 6.84 -10.95
N ALA A 155 -11.45 5.63 -10.48
CA ALA A 155 -12.00 5.43 -9.14
C ALA A 155 -10.99 5.84 -8.04
N LEU A 156 -9.71 5.52 -8.23
CA LEU A 156 -8.66 5.83 -7.26
C LEU A 156 -8.20 7.30 -7.30
N MET A 157 -8.14 7.87 -8.51
CA MET A 157 -7.66 9.21 -8.83
C MET A 157 -8.74 9.95 -9.66
N PRO A 158 -9.83 10.44 -9.04
CA PRO A 158 -10.94 11.05 -9.78
C PRO A 158 -10.56 12.29 -10.60
N SER A 159 -9.51 13.00 -10.19
CA SER A 159 -8.96 14.17 -10.88
C SER A 159 -7.83 13.81 -11.87
N GLY A 160 -7.47 12.55 -11.97
CA GLY A 160 -6.39 12.05 -12.82
C GLY A 160 -6.75 12.04 -14.30
N ASN A 161 -5.75 12.16 -15.17
CA ASN A 161 -5.93 12.11 -16.62
C ASN A 161 -5.18 10.90 -17.17
N TRP A 162 -5.90 9.82 -17.44
CA TRP A 162 -5.33 8.56 -17.91
C TRP A 162 -4.34 8.75 -19.07
N GLU A 163 -4.73 9.51 -20.08
CA GLU A 163 -3.94 9.72 -21.29
C GLU A 163 -2.62 10.46 -21.03
N LYS A 164 -2.57 11.31 -20.00
CA LYS A 164 -1.35 12.05 -19.61
C LYS A 164 -0.52 11.30 -18.58
N ASP A 165 -1.17 10.57 -17.69
CA ASP A 165 -0.54 9.95 -16.53
C ASP A 165 -0.02 8.54 -16.82
N LEU A 166 -0.49 7.91 -17.91
CA LEU A 166 0.03 6.63 -18.38
C LEU A 166 1.48 6.77 -18.86
N ARG A 167 2.42 6.20 -18.10
CA ARG A 167 3.86 6.20 -18.43
C ARG A 167 4.35 4.94 -19.12
N GLY A 168 3.63 3.84 -18.97
CA GLY A 168 4.00 2.54 -19.55
C GLY A 168 2.88 1.52 -19.43
N LYS A 169 2.90 0.53 -20.30
CA LYS A 169 1.98 -0.61 -20.29
C LYS A 169 2.81 -1.87 -20.47
N GLU A 170 2.93 -2.63 -19.40
CA GLU A 170 3.68 -3.89 -19.40
C GLU A 170 2.77 -5.05 -19.03
N ILE A 171 3.09 -6.24 -19.52
CA ILE A 171 2.48 -7.48 -19.05
C ILE A 171 3.43 -8.07 -18.01
N LEU A 172 3.06 -7.90 -16.74
CA LEU A 172 3.77 -8.56 -15.65
C LEU A 172 3.35 -10.03 -15.61
N PHE A 173 4.21 -10.92 -16.12
CA PHE A 173 4.04 -12.36 -15.95
C PHE A 173 4.57 -12.75 -14.56
N LEU A 174 3.68 -12.85 -13.58
CA LEU A 174 3.98 -13.57 -12.34
C LEU A 174 3.84 -15.07 -12.62
N GLU A 175 4.95 -15.70 -13.00
CA GLU A 175 4.97 -17.16 -13.13
C GLU A 175 4.76 -17.83 -11.76
N ARG A 176 3.75 -18.71 -11.73
CA ARG A 176 3.20 -19.53 -10.64
C ARG A 176 2.18 -18.85 -9.72
N TYR A 177 0.94 -19.18 -10.08
CA TYR A 177 -0.36 -19.00 -9.42
C TYR A 177 -1.08 -17.69 -9.80
N LEU A 178 -1.89 -17.85 -10.85
CA LEU A 178 -2.96 -16.98 -11.35
C LEU A 178 -2.51 -15.83 -12.27
N ASN A 179 -3.12 -15.80 -13.46
CA ASN A 179 -2.99 -14.73 -14.46
C ASN A 179 -3.47 -13.41 -13.84
N TYR A 180 -2.54 -12.56 -13.41
CA TYR A 180 -2.83 -11.19 -13.01
C TYR A 180 -2.13 -10.23 -13.96
N GLY A 181 -2.92 -9.42 -14.68
CA GLY A 181 -2.41 -8.20 -15.29
C GLY A 181 -2.25 -7.15 -14.20
N SER A 182 -1.02 -6.72 -13.94
CA SER A 182 -0.73 -5.59 -13.05
C SER A 182 -0.41 -4.36 -13.89
N ILE A 183 -0.97 -3.21 -13.51
CA ILE A 183 -0.60 -1.92 -14.07
C ILE A 183 0.14 -1.15 -12.99
N VAL A 184 1.37 -0.77 -13.32
CA VAL A 184 2.25 0.02 -12.46
C VAL A 184 2.01 1.49 -12.78
N TYR A 185 1.68 2.29 -11.76
CA TYR A 185 1.63 3.76 -11.83
C TYR A 185 2.81 4.37 -11.09
#